data_AF-A0A7W9Y5Q8-F1
#
_entry.id   AF-A0A7W9Y5Q8-F1
#
_cell.length_a   1.000
_cell.length_b   1.000
_cell.length_c   1.000
_cell.angle_alpha   90.00
_cell.angle_beta   90.00
_cell.angle_gamma   90.00
#
_symmetry.space_group_name_H-M   'P 1'
#
loop_
_entity.id
_entity.type
_entity.pdbx_description
1 polymer ?
#
loop_
_entity_poly.entity_id
_entity_poly.type
_entity_poly.pdbx_seq_one_letter_code
_entity_poly.pdbx_strand_id
1 'polypeptide(L)'
;MSHPDELTQTFEASEEEFARTYAFEMTDGLRKRVTLVRSGRGLTVEITYVDGAVTDATSETFEADGPVRISITESGVYLAGCRDLLAGRVRLRRTRFF
;
A
#
# COMPACT_ATOMS: atom_id res chain seq x y z
N MET A 1 10.33 4.18 -21.56
CA MET A 1 10.87 4.86 -20.36
C MET A 1 9.68 5.14 -19.48
N SER A 2 9.48 4.36 -18.42
CA SER A 2 8.31 4.49 -17.54
C SER A 2 8.40 5.83 -16.81
N HIS A 3 7.39 6.67 -16.94
CA HIS A 3 7.27 7.89 -16.14
C HIS A 3 7.41 7.51 -14.66
N PRO A 4 8.24 8.21 -13.87
CA PRO A 4 8.23 8.01 -12.43
C PRO A 4 6.84 8.42 -11.95
N ASP A 5 6.10 7.50 -11.31
CA ASP A 5 4.85 7.82 -10.64
C ASP A 5 5.08 9.07 -9.76
N GLU A 6 4.31 10.13 -10.01
CA GLU A 6 4.47 11.36 -9.24
C GLU A 6 4.03 11.13 -7.79
N LEU A 7 4.89 11.56 -6.86
CA LEU A 7 4.63 11.51 -5.43
C LEU A 7 3.62 12.60 -5.07
N THR A 8 2.40 12.21 -4.74
CA THR A 8 1.32 13.13 -4.40
C THR A 8 1.42 13.58 -2.94
N GLN A 9 1.72 12.65 -2.03
CA GLN A 9 1.77 12.95 -0.60
C GLN A 9 2.73 12.01 0.13
N THR A 10 3.42 12.51 1.15
CA THR A 10 4.20 11.67 2.07
C THR A 10 4.02 12.17 3.49
N PHE A 11 3.81 11.27 4.43
CA PHE A 11 3.70 11.57 5.86
C PHE A 11 4.15 10.36 6.69
N GLU A 12 4.36 10.58 7.98
CA GLU A 12 4.73 9.55 8.93
C GLU A 12 3.56 9.26 9.88
N ALA A 13 3.24 7.99 10.06
CA ALA A 13 2.28 7.50 11.02
C ALA A 13 3.04 6.86 12.20
N SER A 14 3.12 7.58 13.31
CA SER A 14 3.68 7.10 14.58
C SER A 14 2.66 6.37 15.45
N GLU A 15 1.39 6.41 15.07
CA GLU A 15 0.29 5.74 15.75
C GLU A 15 0.53 4.22 15.76
N GLU A 16 0.29 3.58 16.91
CA GLU A 16 0.35 2.12 17.06
C GLU A 16 -0.94 1.43 16.60
N GLU A 17 -2.04 2.19 16.51
CA GLU A 17 -3.32 1.73 15.97
C GLU A 17 -3.84 2.74 14.96
N PHE A 18 -4.05 2.30 13.71
CA PHE A 18 -4.72 3.10 12.71
C PHE A 18 -5.35 2.23 11.63
N ALA A 19 -6.36 2.76 10.95
CA ALA A 19 -6.88 2.22 9.71
C ALA A 19 -7.01 3.36 8.70
N ARG A 20 -6.36 3.22 7.54
CA ARG A 20 -6.38 4.23 6.47
C ARG A 20 -6.65 3.55 5.13
N THR A 21 -7.55 4.12 4.35
CA THR A 21 -7.93 3.58 3.04
C THR A 21 -7.67 4.62 1.96
N TYR A 22 -7.05 4.17 0.87
CA TYR A 22 -6.74 4.96 -0.31
C TYR A 22 -7.43 4.35 -1.52
N ALA A 23 -8.02 5.19 -2.37
CA ALA A 23 -8.66 4.76 -3.60
C ALA A 23 -7.99 5.43 -4.80
N PHE A 24 -7.76 4.63 -5.83
CA PHE A 24 -7.11 5.02 -7.08
C PHE A 24 -8.04 4.61 -8.22
N GLU A 25 -8.49 5.60 -9.01
CA GLU A 25 -9.17 5.34 -10.28
C GLU A 25 -8.09 4.97 -11.29
N MET A 26 -8.21 3.79 -11.88
CA MET A 26 -7.36 3.34 -12.98
C MET A 26 -8.09 3.51 -14.31
N THR A 27 -7.37 3.25 -15.40
CA THR A 27 -7.93 3.20 -16.74
C THR A 27 -9.07 2.18 -16.82
N ASP A 28 -9.99 2.40 -17.77
CA ASP A 28 -11.09 1.49 -18.10
C ASP A 28 -12.12 1.22 -16.98
N GLY A 29 -12.19 2.10 -15.97
CA GLY A 29 -13.19 2.01 -14.89
C GLY A 29 -12.80 1.06 -13.76
N LEU A 30 -11.59 0.50 -13.82
CA LEU A 30 -11.00 -0.29 -12.75
C LEU A 30 -10.68 0.63 -11.56
N ARG A 31 -11.09 0.24 -10.36
CA ARG A 31 -10.78 0.95 -9.12
C ARG A 31 -9.90 0.09 -8.24
N LYS A 32 -8.75 0.63 -7.83
CA LYS A 32 -7.89 0.01 -6.83
C LYS A 32 -8.11 0.70 -5.49
N ARG A 33 -8.29 -0.09 -4.45
CA ARG A 33 -8.35 0.35 -3.06
C ARG A 33 -7.20 -0.28 -2.29
N VAL A 34 -6.51 0.52 -1.49
CA VAL A 34 -5.45 0.05 -0.58
C VAL A 34 -5.85 0.43 0.83
N THR A 35 -6.08 -0.57 1.68
CA THR A 35 -6.37 -0.37 3.10
C THR A 35 -5.14 -0.77 3.91
N LEU A 36 -4.65 0.15 4.73
CA LEU A 36 -3.58 -0.06 5.69
C LEU A 36 -4.20 -0.13 7.08
N VAL A 37 -3.96 -1.22 7.80
CA VAL A 37 -4.42 -1.40 9.17
C VAL A 37 -3.22 -1.72 10.05
N ARG A 38 -2.95 -0.88 11.04
CA ARG A 38 -1.95 -1.16 12.07
C ARG A 38 -2.63 -1.53 13.38
N SER A 39 -2.13 -2.58 14.02
CA SER A 39 -2.49 -2.99 15.37
C SER A 39 -1.21 -3.38 16.13
N GLY A 40 -0.75 -2.48 17.00
CA GLY A 40 0.55 -2.57 17.65
C GLY A 40 1.68 -2.60 16.63
N ARG A 41 2.41 -3.71 16.57
CA ARG A 41 3.50 -3.93 15.60
C ARG A 41 3.03 -4.52 14.28
N GLY A 42 1.82 -5.10 14.25
CA GLY A 42 1.27 -5.69 13.02
C GLY A 42 0.76 -4.61 12.09
N LEU A 43 1.18 -4.63 10.83
CA LEU A 43 0.70 -3.78 9.76
C LEU A 43 0.16 -4.65 8.62
N THR A 44 -1.14 -4.64 8.43
CA THR A 44 -1.82 -5.34 7.34
C THR A 44 -2.08 -4.37 6.19
N VAL A 45 -1.75 -4.79 4.99
CA VAL A 45 -2.03 -4.11 3.73
C VAL A 45 -3.01 -4.97 2.95
N GLU A 46 -4.20 -4.46 2.72
CA GLU A 46 -5.20 -5.07 1.86
C GLU A 46 -5.33 -4.26 0.57
N ILE A 47 -5.22 -4.93 -0.57
CA ILE A 47 -5.40 -4.34 -1.89
C ILE A 47 -6.63 -4.97 -2.51
N THR A 48 -7.61 -4.15 -2.86
CA THR A 48 -8.84 -4.55 -3.55
C THR A 48 -8.89 -3.93 -4.93
N TYR A 49 -9.16 -4.74 -5.95
CA TYR A 49 -9.47 -4.30 -7.30
C TYR A 49 -10.95 -4.49 -7.55
N VAL A 50 -11.63 -3.44 -8.01
CA VAL A 50 -13.05 -3.43 -8.33
C VAL A 50 -13.23 -3.05 -9.78
N ASP A 51 -13.81 -3.94 -10.58
CA ASP A 51 -14.18 -3.70 -11.98
C ASP A 51 -15.64 -4.10 -12.18
N GLY A 52 -16.53 -3.10 -12.16
CA GLY A 52 -17.98 -3.31 -12.21
C GLY A 52 -18.48 -4.22 -11.08
N ALA A 53 -18.84 -5.46 -11.44
CA ALA A 53 -19.31 -6.48 -10.50
C ALA A 53 -18.21 -7.43 -9.98
N VAL A 54 -17.00 -7.36 -10.55
CA VAL A 54 -15.87 -8.20 -10.16
C VAL A 54 -15.09 -7.48 -9.06
N THR A 55 -14.83 -8.19 -7.97
CA THR A 55 -13.99 -7.72 -6.87
C THR A 55 -12.93 -8.77 -6.57
N ASP A 56 -11.66 -8.38 -6.62
CA ASP A 56 -10.52 -9.20 -6.24
C ASP A 56 -9.79 -8.54 -5.07
N ALA A 57 -9.38 -9.32 -4.07
CA ALA A 57 -8.71 -8.79 -2.88
C ALA A 57 -7.50 -9.65 -2.51
N THR A 58 -6.39 -8.97 -2.20
CA THR A 58 -5.17 -9.59 -1.69
C THR A 58 -4.77 -8.89 -0.41
N SER A 59 -4.36 -9.64 0.61
CA SER A 59 -3.85 -9.10 1.87
C SER A 59 -2.46 -9.62 2.20
N GLU A 60 -1.61 -8.74 2.72
CA GLU A 60 -0.29 -9.06 3.24
C GLU A 60 -0.10 -8.40 4.61
N THR A 61 0.55 -9.09 5.54
CA THR A 61 0.82 -8.58 6.90
C THR A 61 2.31 -8.52 7.15
N PHE A 62 2.73 -7.41 7.76
CA PHE A 62 4.11 -7.08 8.08
C PHE A 62 4.24 -6.73 9.55
N GLU A 63 5.46 -6.79 10.07
CA GLU A 63 5.79 -6.18 11.35
C GLU A 63 6.48 -4.82 11.09
N ALA A 64 6.08 -3.82 11.85
CA ALA A 64 6.67 -2.49 11.83
C ALA A 64 6.85 -2.00 13.27
N ASP A 65 8.12 -1.86 13.67
CA ASP A 65 8.49 -1.24 14.93
C ASP A 65 8.67 0.28 14.74
N GLY A 66 7.96 1.07 15.54
CA GLY A 66 8.03 2.53 15.48
C GLY A 66 7.28 3.16 14.31
N PRO A 67 7.59 4.41 13.93
CA PRO A 67 6.84 5.14 12.90
C PRO A 67 6.95 4.49 11.52
N VAL A 68 5.85 4.51 10.77
CA VAL A 68 5.78 4.06 9.37
C VAL A 68 5.64 5.28 8.47
N ARG A 69 6.54 5.44 7.51
CA ARG A 69 6.41 6.43 6.45
C ARG A 69 5.51 5.87 5.35
N ILE A 70 4.46 6.62 5.03
CA ILE A 70 3.48 6.32 3.99
C ILE A 70 3.65 7.35 2.88
N SER A 71 3.88 6.87 1.67
CA SER A 71 4.03 7.69 0.47
C SER A 71 2.96 7.29 -0.54
N ILE A 72 2.12 8.24 -0.94
CA ILE A 72 1.03 8.06 -1.89
C ILE A 72 1.49 8.58 -3.24
N THR A 73 1.29 7.77 -4.28
CA THR A 73 1.45 8.17 -5.68
C THR A 73 0.11 8.17 -6.39
N GLU A 74 0.09 8.55 -7.67
CA GLU A 74 -1.13 8.51 -8.49
C GLU A 74 -1.75 7.10 -8.60
N SER A 75 -0.95 6.05 -8.47
CA SER A 75 -1.33 4.66 -8.76
C SER A 75 -1.22 3.71 -7.54
N GLY A 76 -0.75 4.21 -6.39
CA GLY A 76 -0.56 3.34 -5.23
C GLY A 76 0.03 3.98 -3.98
N VAL A 77 0.44 3.10 -3.07
CA VAL A 77 0.97 3.44 -1.75
C VAL A 77 2.28 2.69 -1.54
N TYR A 78 3.29 3.40 -1.08
CA TYR A 78 4.60 2.91 -0.68
C TYR A 78 4.75 3.05 0.84
N LEU A 79 5.38 2.04 1.46
CA LEU A 79 5.58 1.96 2.90
C LEU A 79 7.07 1.80 3.21
N ALA A 80 7.56 2.56 4.18
CA ALA A 80 8.91 2.40 4.73
C ALA A 80 8.87 2.49 6.26
N GLY A 81 9.42 1.48 6.94
CA GLY A 81 9.53 1.41 8.41
C GLY A 81 10.98 1.45 8.90
N CYS A 82 11.19 1.84 10.16
CA CYS A 82 12.52 1.96 10.76
C CYS A 82 12.91 0.65 11.48
N ARG A 83 13.90 -0.05 10.92
CA ARG A 83 14.43 -1.38 11.32
C ARG A 83 13.44 -2.56 11.17
N ASP A 84 13.92 -3.52 10.39
CA ASP A 84 13.45 -4.90 10.30
C ASP A 84 12.15 -5.18 9.53
N LEU A 85 12.10 -4.70 8.27
CA LEU A 85 11.69 -5.59 7.15
C LEU A 85 12.70 -6.75 6.98
N LEU A 86 13.14 -7.39 8.07
CA LEU A 86 14.13 -8.49 8.13
C LEU A 86 13.51 -9.86 7.84
N ALA A 87 12.29 -9.89 7.30
CA ALA A 87 11.74 -11.06 6.63
C ALA A 87 11.51 -10.79 5.14
N GLY A 88 12.54 -10.23 4.47
CA GLY A 88 12.75 -10.43 3.06
C GLY A 88 11.84 -9.65 2.12
N ARG A 89 12.46 -8.76 1.34
CA ARG A 89 12.14 -8.64 -0.09
C ARG A 89 10.64 -8.62 -0.43
N VAL A 90 9.81 -7.81 0.23
CA VAL A 90 8.66 -7.21 -0.50
C VAL A 90 9.23 -6.12 -1.39
N ARG A 91 10.03 -6.58 -2.35
CA ARG A 91 9.83 -6.20 -3.72
C ARG A 91 8.33 -6.40 -3.95
N LEU A 92 7.57 -5.31 -3.88
CA LEU A 92 6.56 -5.05 -4.90
C LEU A 92 7.27 -4.91 -6.28
N ARG A 93 8.06 -5.92 -6.66
CA ARG A 93 8.33 -6.32 -8.04
C ARG A 93 7.49 -7.55 -8.29
N ARG A 94 6.17 -7.36 -8.35
CA ARG A 94 5.49 -7.83 -9.53
C ARG A 94 5.10 -6.61 -10.34
N THR A 95 6.10 -6.12 -11.06
CA THR A 95 5.91 -5.68 -12.44
C THR A 95 5.21 -6.82 -13.17
N ARG A 96 3.88 -6.92 -13.06
CA ARG A 96 3.08 -7.60 -14.06
C ARG A 96 2.47 -6.48 -14.88
N PHE A 97 3.08 -6.25 -16.03
CA PHE A 97 2.39 -5.65 -17.15
C PHE A 97 1.21 -6.57 -17.49
N PHE A 98 0.00 -6.06 -17.36
CA PHE A 98 -1.13 -6.46 -18.19
C PHE A 98 -1.64 -5.18 -18.83
#